data_AF-A0A7S2DCB0-F1
#
_entry.id   AF-A0A7S2DCB0-F1
#
_cell.length_a   1.000
_cell.length_b   1.000
_cell.length_c   1.000
_cell.angle_alpha   90.00
_cell.angle_beta   90.00
_cell.angle_gamma   90.00
#
_symmetry.space_group_name_H-M   'P 1'
#
loop_
_entity.id
_entity.type
_entity.pdbx_description
1 polymer ?
#
loop_
_entity_poly.entity_id
_entity_poly.type
_entity_poly.pdbx_seq_one_letter_code
_entity_poly.pdbx_strand_id
1 'polypeptide(L)'
;QAGGRRRKSIAADMLAWAFLQPTNGRLGAQPSLLELSHRRSSPVFSILVSPGGVPLSRGLPQPLFARSHCRSPPAVSKFSPAYSTTMRYAAADWYKNLQTLPQSEILKRISSPLLFNLCITSAVCALHASIHPLPLLPPLPHTLLGSALGLLLVFRTNAAYDRFWEARKQWGIVTSECRSLASLACTFMTPQQALPLLSLSAAFPVVMKNYLRGGSTQAQERDARRLRALLAREEFNALTAVVNQPQYVLSRLRQLSHASMVAGVTEKEREMMLKSAGVLGDCVSNCERVYNTP
;
A
#
# COMPACT_ATOMS: atom_id res chain seq x y z
N GLN A 1 32.92 -2.72 -3.10
CA GLN A 1 31.62 -3.43 -3.17
C GLN A 1 30.67 -3.21 -1.97
N ALA A 2 31.13 -2.68 -0.82
CA ALA A 2 30.27 -2.40 0.35
C ALA A 2 29.30 -1.19 0.19
N GLY A 3 29.63 -0.22 -0.66
CA GLY A 3 28.80 0.98 -0.89
C GLY A 3 27.48 0.74 -1.63
N GLY A 4 27.40 -0.35 -2.43
CA GLY A 4 26.19 -0.73 -3.17
C GLY A 4 25.10 -1.36 -2.30
N ARG A 5 25.46 -2.04 -1.19
CA ARG A 5 24.49 -2.64 -0.26
C ARG A 5 23.77 -1.60 0.61
N ARG A 6 24.45 -0.51 1.01
CA ARG A 6 23.82 0.55 1.85
C ARG A 6 22.83 1.44 1.10
N ARG A 7 23.02 1.70 -0.20
CA ARG A 7 22.04 2.47 -1.00
C ARG A 7 20.75 1.70 -1.27
N LYS A 8 20.82 0.36 -1.33
CA LYS A 8 19.66 -0.53 -1.52
C LYS A 8 18.71 -0.57 -0.31
N SER A 9 19.21 -0.30 0.90
CA SER A 9 18.38 -0.20 2.12
C SER A 9 17.38 0.95 2.06
N ILE A 10 17.75 2.09 1.46
CA ILE A 10 16.90 3.30 1.50
C ILE A 10 15.66 3.15 0.62
N ALA A 11 15.82 2.59 -0.59
CA ALA A 11 14.68 2.29 -1.46
C ALA A 11 13.77 1.22 -0.83
N ALA A 12 14.36 0.20 -0.21
CA ALA A 12 13.66 -0.86 0.52
C ALA A 12 12.87 -0.33 1.75
N ASP A 13 13.43 0.63 2.48
CA ASP A 13 12.82 1.28 3.64
C ASP A 13 11.77 2.33 3.24
N MET A 14 11.93 3.03 2.11
CA MET A 14 10.89 3.90 1.55
C MET A 14 9.66 3.09 1.08
N LEU A 15 9.88 1.93 0.46
CA LEU A 15 8.83 0.97 0.12
C LEU A 15 8.20 0.34 1.39
N ALA A 16 8.96 0.23 2.48
CA ALA A 16 8.46 -0.19 3.79
C ALA A 16 7.54 0.83 4.44
N TRP A 17 7.90 2.08 4.34
CA TRP A 17 7.11 3.16 4.86
C TRP A 17 5.78 3.30 4.08
N ALA A 18 5.81 3.08 2.76
CA ALA A 18 4.61 2.99 1.93
C ALA A 18 3.63 1.88 2.36
N PHE A 19 4.13 0.76 2.92
CA PHE A 19 3.33 -0.35 3.45
C PHE A 19 2.55 0.01 4.73
N LEU A 20 3.01 1.01 5.48
CA LEU A 20 2.42 1.41 6.77
C LEU A 20 1.48 2.62 6.68
N GLN A 21 1.39 3.28 5.52
CA GLN A 21 0.56 4.46 5.35
C GLN A 21 -0.83 4.09 4.81
N PRO A 22 -1.93 4.35 5.55
CA PRO A 22 -3.28 4.23 5.02
C PRO A 22 -3.44 5.18 3.82
N THR A 23 -4.01 4.67 2.73
CA THR A 23 -4.21 5.38 1.45
C THR A 23 -5.16 6.56 1.65
N ASN A 24 -4.63 7.79 1.69
CA ASN A 24 -5.46 8.99 1.60
C ASN A 24 -5.84 9.23 0.14
N GLY A 25 -7.09 8.90 -0.21
CA GLY A 25 -7.78 9.47 -1.36
C GLY A 25 -8.27 10.88 -1.00
N ARG A 26 -7.58 11.90 -1.48
CA ARG A 26 -8.20 13.19 -1.78
C ARG A 26 -7.78 13.59 -3.19
N LEU A 27 -8.67 13.27 -4.13
CA LEU A 27 -8.82 14.02 -5.36
C LEU A 27 -9.05 15.48 -4.94
N GLY A 28 -8.25 16.39 -5.50
CA GLY A 28 -8.45 17.82 -5.33
C GLY A 28 -9.84 18.20 -5.81
N ALA A 29 -10.61 18.82 -4.93
CA ALA A 29 -11.80 19.54 -5.32
C ALA A 29 -11.39 20.85 -6.00
N GLN A 30 -11.92 21.09 -7.20
CA GLN A 30 -12.24 22.44 -7.66
C GLN A 30 -13.75 22.51 -7.93
N PRO A 31 -14.40 23.67 -7.70
CA PRO A 31 -15.84 23.76 -7.51
C PRO A 31 -16.60 24.18 -8.78
N SER A 32 -17.91 23.91 -8.73
CA SER A 32 -19.02 24.62 -9.40
C SER A 32 -19.06 24.68 -10.92
N LEU A 33 -20.07 24.03 -11.51
CA LEU A 33 -21.12 24.66 -12.34
C LEU A 33 -22.14 23.58 -12.74
N LEU A 34 -23.25 23.50 -12.01
CA LEU A 34 -24.60 23.07 -12.45
C LEU A 34 -25.47 22.78 -11.21
N GLU A 35 -25.71 23.82 -10.41
CA GLU A 35 -27.07 24.01 -9.88
C GLU A 35 -27.86 24.69 -11.00
N LEU A 36 -28.93 24.04 -11.46
CA LEU A 36 -30.21 24.65 -11.88
C LEU A 36 -31.00 23.61 -12.70
N SER A 37 -31.76 22.77 -12.00
CA SER A 37 -33.07 22.33 -12.51
C SER A 37 -33.86 21.63 -11.40
N HIS A 38 -34.80 22.40 -10.86
CA HIS A 38 -36.08 21.97 -10.30
C HIS A 38 -36.16 21.13 -9.01
N ARG A 39 -36.42 21.88 -7.92
CA ARG A 39 -37.29 21.49 -6.80
C ARG A 39 -38.77 21.38 -7.23
N ARG A 40 -39.53 20.68 -6.35
CA ARG A 40 -41.00 20.56 -6.19
C ARG A 40 -41.62 19.49 -7.10
N SER A 41 -42.56 18.63 -6.66
CA SER A 41 -43.34 18.51 -5.43
C SER A 41 -44.06 17.15 -5.46
N SER A 42 -44.35 16.61 -4.28
CA SER A 42 -45.09 15.37 -3.96
C SER A 42 -46.57 15.34 -4.43
N PRO A 43 -47.39 14.39 -3.94
CA PRO A 43 -47.66 12.98 -4.32
C PRO A 43 -49.05 12.88 -5.02
N VAL A 44 -49.65 11.68 -5.25
CA VAL A 44 -51.13 11.38 -5.25
C VAL A 44 -51.47 10.10 -6.07
N PHE A 45 -52.02 9.12 -5.33
CA PHE A 45 -53.14 8.18 -5.57
C PHE A 45 -53.27 7.13 -6.71
N SER A 46 -53.94 6.05 -6.27
CA SER A 46 -54.90 5.13 -6.94
C SER A 46 -54.30 4.03 -7.83
N ILE A 47 -54.30 2.75 -7.42
CA ILE A 47 -55.42 1.84 -7.09
C ILE A 47 -56.52 1.86 -8.16
N LEU A 48 -56.49 0.86 -9.04
CA LEU A 48 -57.61 0.48 -9.89
C LEU A 48 -58.01 -0.96 -9.53
N VAL A 49 -59.18 -1.07 -8.88
CA VAL A 49 -59.90 -2.32 -8.61
C VAL A 49 -60.86 -2.55 -9.77
N SER A 50 -61.00 -3.79 -10.24
CA SER A 50 -62.11 -4.24 -11.07
C SER A 50 -62.79 -5.46 -10.43
N PRO A 51 -64.12 -5.62 -10.49
CA PRO A 51 -64.88 -6.49 -9.60
C PRO A 51 -65.29 -7.81 -10.27
N GLY A 52 -65.28 -8.90 -9.50
CA GLY A 52 -65.84 -10.19 -9.92
C GLY A 52 -65.63 -11.24 -8.82
N GLY A 53 -66.72 -11.68 -8.19
CA GLY A 53 -66.70 -12.31 -6.87
C GLY A 53 -66.58 -13.84 -6.81
N VAL A 54 -66.80 -14.29 -5.56
CA VAL A 54 -67.10 -15.63 -5.02
C VAL A 54 -65.96 -16.27 -4.19
N PRO A 55 -66.24 -16.70 -2.93
CA PRO A 55 -65.22 -17.02 -1.93
C PRO A 55 -64.91 -18.53 -1.88
N LEU A 56 -63.68 -18.90 -1.50
CA LEU A 56 -63.38 -20.27 -1.09
C LEU A 56 -62.26 -20.29 -0.04
N SER A 57 -62.67 -20.55 1.19
CA SER A 57 -61.82 -21.03 2.28
C SER A 57 -61.17 -22.35 1.86
N ARG A 58 -59.83 -22.41 1.78
CA ARG A 58 -59.02 -23.64 1.81
C ARG A 58 -57.62 -23.31 2.31
N GLY A 59 -57.20 -24.04 3.34
CA GLY A 59 -56.06 -23.74 4.19
C GLY A 59 -54.72 -23.65 3.44
N LEU A 60 -53.92 -22.66 3.83
CA LEU A 60 -52.49 -22.64 3.60
C LEU A 60 -51.80 -23.50 4.67
N PRO A 61 -50.92 -24.44 4.29
CA PRO A 61 -50.12 -25.18 5.26
C PRO A 61 -49.08 -24.24 5.88
N GLN A 62 -48.97 -24.29 7.20
CA GLN A 62 -47.90 -23.57 7.92
C GLN A 62 -46.53 -24.09 7.47
N PRO A 63 -45.51 -23.22 7.29
CA PRO A 63 -44.16 -23.70 7.08
C PRO A 63 -43.64 -24.28 8.40
N LEU A 64 -43.45 -25.59 8.42
CA LEU A 64 -42.67 -26.32 9.43
C LEU A 64 -41.20 -25.89 9.36
N PHE A 65 -40.88 -24.71 9.88
CA PHE A 65 -39.51 -24.38 10.27
C PHE A 65 -39.22 -25.07 11.60
N ALA A 66 -38.76 -26.33 11.49
CA ALA A 66 -38.08 -27.01 12.58
C ALA A 66 -36.86 -26.17 13.00
N ARG A 67 -36.93 -25.59 14.20
CA ARG A 67 -35.83 -24.89 14.87
C ARG A 67 -34.70 -25.87 15.22
N SER A 68 -33.84 -26.20 14.26
CA SER A 68 -32.51 -26.74 14.59
C SER A 68 -31.63 -25.58 15.07
N HIS A 69 -31.40 -25.56 16.39
CA HIS A 69 -30.49 -24.61 17.03
C HIS A 69 -29.03 -24.95 16.68
N CYS A 70 -28.56 -24.55 15.50
CA CYS A 70 -27.12 -24.40 15.24
C CYS A 70 -26.70 -22.99 15.64
N ARG A 71 -26.48 -22.78 16.93
CA ARG A 71 -25.94 -21.53 17.48
C ARG A 71 -24.42 -21.51 17.25
N SER A 72 -23.97 -21.30 16.01
CA SER A 72 -22.58 -20.89 15.78
C SER A 72 -22.38 -19.51 16.42
N PRO A 73 -21.31 -19.27 17.20
CA PRO A 73 -21.03 -17.91 17.67
C PRO A 73 -20.88 -16.99 16.46
N PRO A 74 -21.39 -15.75 16.49
CA PRO A 74 -21.12 -14.81 15.42
C PRO A 74 -19.60 -14.65 15.37
N ALA A 75 -18.97 -15.09 14.28
CA ALA A 75 -17.58 -14.79 14.02
C ALA A 75 -17.50 -13.26 13.91
N VAL A 76 -17.16 -12.61 15.02
CA VAL A 76 -16.83 -11.19 15.04
C VAL A 76 -15.58 -11.08 14.18
N SER A 77 -15.77 -10.84 12.88
CA SER A 77 -14.66 -10.40 12.05
C SER A 77 -14.15 -9.14 12.73
N LYS A 78 -12.90 -9.18 13.20
CA LYS A 78 -12.22 -7.99 13.71
C LYS A 78 -11.99 -7.07 12.52
N PHE A 79 -13.05 -6.39 12.08
CA PHE A 79 -12.99 -5.37 11.07
C PHE A 79 -12.27 -4.19 11.71
N SER A 80 -10.96 -4.09 11.47
CA SER A 80 -10.19 -2.92 11.90
C SER A 80 -10.70 -1.72 11.10
N PRO A 81 -11.32 -0.71 11.72
CA PRO A 81 -11.84 0.44 10.99
C PRO A 81 -10.69 1.14 10.28
N ALA A 82 -10.85 1.42 8.99
CA ALA A 82 -9.82 2.08 8.16
C ALA A 82 -9.32 3.42 8.74
N TYR A 83 -10.13 4.06 9.60
CA TYR A 83 -9.86 5.36 10.22
C TYR A 83 -9.33 5.29 11.66
N SER A 84 -9.31 4.11 12.31
CA SER A 84 -8.91 4.02 13.73
C SER A 84 -7.38 4.13 13.93
N THR A 85 -6.60 3.92 12.87
CA THR A 85 -5.13 3.89 12.87
C THR A 85 -4.49 4.97 11.99
N THR A 86 -5.24 5.96 11.51
CA THR A 86 -4.60 7.13 10.89
C THR A 86 -3.88 7.91 11.99
N MET A 87 -2.57 7.69 12.14
CA MET A 87 -1.71 8.53 12.97
C MET A 87 -1.79 9.97 12.44
N ARG A 88 -2.71 10.76 13.01
CA ARG A 88 -2.69 12.21 12.87
C ARG A 88 -1.52 12.69 13.69
N TYR A 89 -0.53 13.30 13.04
CA TYR A 89 0.50 14.06 13.73
C TYR A 89 -0.22 15.16 14.53
N ALA A 90 -0.34 14.96 15.84
CA ALA A 90 -0.85 16.00 16.72
C ALA A 90 0.27 16.99 16.96
N ALA A 91 -0.05 18.27 17.08
CA ALA A 91 0.94 19.26 17.51
C ALA A 91 1.63 18.79 18.81
N ALA A 92 0.89 18.15 19.73
CA ALA A 92 1.38 17.61 20.99
C ALA A 92 2.53 16.58 20.89
N ASP A 93 2.81 15.99 19.72
CA ASP A 93 3.88 15.00 19.55
C ASP A 93 5.28 15.61 19.33
N TRP A 94 5.39 16.94 19.20
CA TRP A 94 6.67 17.60 18.91
C TRP A 94 7.75 17.32 19.98
N TYR A 95 7.36 17.26 21.26
CA TYR A 95 8.30 17.01 22.35
C TYR A 95 8.87 15.59 22.30
N LYS A 96 8.03 14.60 22.00
CA LYS A 96 8.47 13.20 21.83
C LYS A 96 9.38 13.07 20.61
N ASN A 97 9.10 13.80 19.53
CA ASN A 97 9.98 13.83 18.37
C ASN A 97 11.33 14.46 18.70
N LEU A 98 11.36 15.52 19.50
CA LEU A 98 12.60 16.17 19.94
C LEU A 98 13.46 15.23 20.81
N GLN A 99 12.84 14.54 21.76
CA GLN A 99 13.53 13.55 22.61
C GLN A 99 14.10 12.36 21.83
N THR A 100 13.46 11.97 20.73
CA THR A 100 13.89 10.85 19.88
C THR A 100 14.85 11.26 18.76
N LEU A 101 15.11 12.56 18.57
CA LEU A 101 16.10 13.06 17.58
C LEU A 101 17.47 12.37 17.64
N PRO A 102 18.14 12.16 18.81
CA PRO A 102 19.43 11.49 18.85
C PRO A 102 19.39 10.03 18.35
N GLN A 103 18.21 9.41 18.36
CA GLN A 103 18.01 8.06 17.85
C GLN A 103 17.73 8.03 16.33
N SER A 104 17.47 9.19 15.70
CA SER A 104 17.15 9.30 14.28
C SER A 104 18.33 8.88 13.40
N GLU A 105 18.07 7.98 12.45
CA GLU A 105 19.03 7.55 11.45
C GLU A 105 19.49 8.69 10.53
N ILE A 106 18.62 9.69 10.29
CA ILE A 106 18.98 10.87 9.50
C ILE A 106 20.05 11.66 10.22
N LEU A 107 19.86 11.93 11.52
CA LEU A 107 20.81 12.70 12.32
C LEU A 107 22.14 11.97 12.44
N LYS A 108 22.13 10.65 12.71
CA LYS A 108 23.34 9.82 12.72
C LYS A 108 24.10 9.84 11.40
N ARG A 109 23.39 9.99 10.28
CA ARG A 109 23.99 10.03 8.94
C ARG A 109 24.65 11.37 8.62
N ILE A 110 24.09 12.47 9.11
CA ILE A 110 24.62 13.83 8.86
C ILE A 110 25.50 14.36 10.02
N SER A 111 25.60 13.61 11.13
CA SER A 111 26.33 14.05 12.33
C SER A 111 27.80 14.34 12.07
N SER A 112 28.48 13.51 11.27
CA SER A 112 29.91 13.71 10.98
C SER A 112 30.19 15.02 10.21
N PRO A 113 29.51 15.31 9.08
CA PRO A 113 29.62 16.61 8.42
C PRO A 113 29.23 17.80 9.31
N LEU A 114 28.19 17.64 10.14
CA LEU A 114 27.76 18.69 11.07
C LEU A 114 28.82 18.99 12.13
N LEU A 115 29.36 17.96 12.77
CA LEU A 115 30.41 18.11 13.78
C LEU A 115 31.67 18.73 13.18
N PHE A 116 32.06 18.31 11.98
CA PHE A 116 33.20 18.90 11.28
C PHE A 116 33.01 20.40 11.00
N ASN A 117 31.86 20.81 10.47
CA ASN A 117 31.54 22.22 10.25
C ASN A 117 31.49 23.01 11.56
N LEU A 118 30.93 22.42 12.63
CA LEU A 118 30.87 23.03 13.95
C LEU A 118 32.26 23.28 14.52
N CYS A 119 33.15 22.28 14.44
CA CYS A 119 34.53 22.39 14.91
C CYS A 119 35.31 23.46 14.13
N ILE A 120 35.21 23.48 12.81
CA ILE A 120 35.89 24.50 11.98
C ILE A 120 35.36 25.89 12.30
N THR A 121 34.03 26.06 12.35
CA THR A 121 33.41 27.36 12.63
C THR A 121 33.83 27.86 14.01
N SER A 122 33.80 26.98 15.03
CA SER A 122 34.26 27.31 16.38
C SER A 122 35.75 27.69 16.42
N ALA A 123 36.60 26.97 15.70
CA ALA A 123 38.03 27.29 15.60
C ALA A 123 38.27 28.66 14.94
N VAL A 124 37.57 28.96 13.85
CA VAL A 124 37.66 30.26 13.16
C VAL A 124 37.18 31.40 14.07
N CYS A 125 36.06 31.22 14.78
CA CYS A 125 35.58 32.21 15.74
C CYS A 125 36.57 32.44 16.89
N ALA A 126 37.18 31.38 17.42
CA ALA A 126 38.18 31.48 18.49
C ALA A 126 39.47 32.17 18.02
N LEU A 127 39.93 31.87 16.81
CA LEU A 127 41.09 32.52 16.20
C LEU A 127 40.82 34.01 15.95
N HIS A 128 39.66 34.36 15.41
CA HIS A 128 39.25 35.75 15.19
C HIS A 128 39.17 36.56 16.50
N ALA A 129 38.84 35.91 17.63
CA ALA A 129 38.79 36.56 18.94
C ALA A 129 40.17 36.73 19.59
N SER A 130 41.15 35.87 19.26
CA SER A 130 42.46 35.81 19.94
C SER A 130 43.62 36.42 19.14
N ILE A 131 43.55 36.38 17.81
CA ILE A 131 44.55 36.91 16.88
C ILE A 131 43.81 37.95 16.04
N HIS A 132 44.37 39.16 15.88
CA HIS A 132 43.86 40.33 15.15
C HIS A 132 42.77 40.08 14.08
N PRO A 133 41.81 41.02 13.88
CA PRO A 133 40.65 40.80 13.01
C PRO A 133 41.07 40.27 11.63
N LEU A 134 40.57 39.07 11.30
CA LEU A 134 40.83 38.43 10.01
C LEU A 134 40.33 39.34 8.87
N PRO A 135 40.97 39.28 7.68
CA PRO A 135 40.52 40.05 6.53
C PRO A 135 39.07 39.67 6.18
N LEU A 136 38.24 40.69 5.95
CA LEU A 136 36.84 40.52 5.62
C LEU A 136 36.72 39.84 4.25
N LEU A 137 36.21 38.60 4.21
CA LEU A 137 35.89 37.97 2.93
C LEU A 137 34.59 38.58 2.36
N PRO A 138 34.54 38.90 1.05
CA PRO A 138 33.31 39.38 0.44
C PRO A 138 32.23 38.27 0.47
N PRO A 139 30.97 38.59 0.81
CA PRO A 139 29.89 37.59 0.91
C PRO A 139 29.39 37.12 -0.45
N LEU A 140 29.67 37.87 -1.52
CA LEU A 140 29.19 37.62 -2.88
C LEU A 140 29.42 36.18 -3.38
N PRO A 141 30.65 35.61 -3.35
CA PRO A 141 30.88 34.23 -3.77
C PRO A 141 30.07 33.21 -2.94
N HIS A 142 29.93 33.44 -1.64
CA HIS A 142 29.15 32.55 -0.77
C HIS A 142 27.66 32.57 -1.13
N THR A 143 27.09 33.76 -1.37
CA THR A 143 25.67 33.90 -1.76
C THR A 143 25.39 33.26 -3.11
N LEU A 144 26.29 33.44 -4.10
CA LEU A 144 26.14 32.85 -5.43
C LEU A 144 26.26 31.31 -5.39
N LEU A 145 27.21 30.77 -4.64
CA LEU A 145 27.32 29.33 -4.45
C LEU A 145 26.11 28.77 -3.68
N GLY A 146 25.67 29.46 -2.64
CA GLY A 146 24.51 29.07 -1.83
C GLY A 146 23.22 29.01 -2.65
N SER A 147 22.97 30.00 -3.51
CA SER A 147 21.80 30.02 -4.38
C SER A 147 21.85 28.91 -5.45
N ALA A 148 23.02 28.69 -6.07
CA ALA A 148 23.21 27.60 -7.03
C ALA A 148 23.00 26.22 -6.39
N LEU A 149 23.56 25.98 -5.19
CA LEU A 149 23.38 24.74 -4.44
C LEU A 149 21.92 24.54 -3.99
N GLY A 150 21.24 25.62 -3.59
CA GLY A 150 19.82 25.61 -3.25
C GLY A 150 18.95 25.17 -4.43
N LEU A 151 19.21 25.72 -5.61
CA LEU A 151 18.49 25.35 -6.84
C LEU A 151 18.73 23.88 -7.22
N LEU A 152 19.98 23.42 -7.17
CA LEU A 152 20.32 22.01 -7.42
C LEU A 152 19.65 21.07 -6.43
N LEU A 153 19.54 21.48 -5.16
CA LEU A 153 18.84 20.70 -4.14
C LEU A 153 17.36 20.54 -4.49
N VAL A 154 16.68 21.61 -4.91
CA VAL A 154 15.25 21.57 -5.30
C VAL A 154 15.02 20.59 -6.44
N PHE A 155 15.82 20.66 -7.51
CA PHE A 155 15.68 19.72 -8.63
C PHE A 155 15.92 18.27 -8.19
N ARG A 156 16.94 18.04 -7.35
CA ARG A 156 17.24 16.72 -6.81
C ARG A 156 16.12 16.18 -5.91
N THR A 157 15.54 17.02 -5.05
CA THR A 157 14.46 16.60 -4.16
C THR A 157 13.17 16.31 -4.91
N ASN A 158 12.86 17.09 -5.96
CA ASN A 158 11.69 16.85 -6.80
C ASN A 158 11.79 15.51 -7.53
N ALA A 159 12.93 15.23 -8.18
CA ALA A 159 13.15 13.94 -8.85
C ALA A 159 13.09 12.75 -7.86
N ALA A 160 13.61 12.91 -6.65
CA ALA A 160 13.50 11.88 -5.61
C ALA A 160 12.06 11.68 -5.12
N TYR A 161 11.29 12.77 -5.00
CA TYR A 161 9.89 12.74 -4.62
C TYR A 161 9.03 12.04 -5.68
N ASP A 162 9.24 12.33 -6.96
CA ASP A 162 8.50 11.71 -8.06
C ASP A 162 8.68 10.19 -8.08
N ARG A 163 9.91 9.71 -7.84
CA ARG A 163 10.21 8.27 -7.76
C ARG A 163 9.59 7.61 -6.54
N PHE A 164 9.62 8.29 -5.40
CA PHE A 164 8.92 7.83 -4.20
C PHE A 164 7.41 7.73 -4.44
N TRP A 165 6.84 8.75 -5.08
CA TRP A 165 5.41 8.81 -5.37
C TRP A 165 4.98 7.75 -6.40
N GLU A 166 5.79 7.55 -7.44
CA GLU A 166 5.59 6.47 -8.42
C GLU A 166 5.55 5.10 -7.74
N ALA A 167 6.54 4.79 -6.89
CA ALA A 167 6.54 3.55 -6.11
C ALA A 167 5.30 3.41 -5.21
N ARG A 168 4.87 4.50 -4.55
CA ARG A 168 3.68 4.51 -3.70
C ARG A 168 2.40 4.22 -4.49
N LYS A 169 2.27 4.77 -5.71
CA LYS A 169 1.16 4.50 -6.62
C LYS A 169 1.08 3.02 -7.00
N GLN A 170 2.21 2.42 -7.40
CA GLN A 170 2.26 0.99 -7.75
C GLN A 170 1.79 0.12 -6.57
N TRP A 171 2.23 0.45 -5.35
CA TRP A 171 1.76 -0.27 -4.16
C TRP A 171 0.25 -0.12 -3.90
N GLY A 172 -0.31 1.06 -4.21
CA GLY A 172 -1.75 1.29 -4.18
C GLY A 172 -2.49 0.36 -5.13
N ILE A 173 -2.04 0.27 -6.38
CA ILE A 173 -2.59 -0.61 -7.42
C ILE A 173 -2.51 -2.07 -6.97
N VAL A 174 -1.36 -2.53 -6.47
CA VAL A 174 -1.19 -3.90 -5.95
C VAL A 174 -2.27 -4.25 -4.92
N THR A 175 -2.48 -3.41 -3.91
CA THR A 175 -3.50 -3.69 -2.89
C THR A 175 -4.93 -3.62 -3.44
N SER A 176 -5.18 -2.79 -4.44
CA SER A 176 -6.48 -2.70 -5.10
C SER A 176 -6.76 -3.97 -5.89
N GLU A 177 -5.84 -4.38 -6.76
CA GLU A 177 -5.99 -5.57 -7.61
C GLU A 177 -6.02 -6.87 -6.81
N CYS A 178 -5.27 -6.99 -5.71
CA CYS A 178 -5.41 -8.15 -4.83
C CYS A 178 -6.83 -8.25 -4.23
N ARG A 179 -7.46 -7.13 -3.89
CA ARG A 179 -8.85 -7.11 -3.38
C ARG A 179 -9.85 -7.38 -4.49
N SER A 180 -9.66 -6.81 -5.68
CA SER A 180 -10.49 -7.08 -6.86
C SER A 180 -10.45 -8.57 -7.20
N LEU A 181 -9.25 -9.15 -7.31
CA LEU A 181 -9.06 -10.57 -7.60
C LEU A 181 -9.69 -11.46 -6.52
N ALA A 182 -9.55 -11.10 -5.24
CA ALA A 182 -10.21 -11.81 -4.15
C ALA A 182 -11.74 -11.74 -4.24
N SER A 183 -12.29 -10.57 -4.57
CA SER A 183 -13.73 -10.39 -4.75
C SER A 183 -14.25 -11.23 -5.92
N LEU A 184 -13.58 -11.19 -7.07
CA LEU A 184 -13.97 -11.96 -8.26
C LEU A 184 -13.91 -13.47 -7.98
N ALA A 185 -12.89 -13.94 -7.27
CA ALA A 185 -12.79 -15.35 -6.87
C ALA A 185 -13.95 -15.77 -5.96
N CYS A 186 -14.34 -14.95 -4.99
CA CYS A 186 -15.50 -15.21 -4.14
C CYS A 186 -16.84 -15.15 -4.88
N THR A 187 -16.93 -14.40 -5.98
CA THR A 187 -18.16 -14.25 -6.76
C THR A 187 -18.34 -15.40 -7.76
N PHE A 188 -17.28 -15.78 -8.47
CA PHE A 188 -17.39 -16.71 -9.60
C PHE A 188 -16.99 -18.15 -9.25
N MET A 189 -16.21 -18.37 -8.19
CA MET A 189 -15.72 -19.70 -7.84
C MET A 189 -16.45 -20.27 -6.62
N THR A 190 -16.44 -21.60 -6.52
CA THR A 190 -16.82 -22.28 -5.29
C THR A 190 -15.82 -21.97 -4.17
N PRO A 191 -16.24 -21.99 -2.88
CA PRO A 191 -15.35 -21.71 -1.76
C PRO A 191 -14.08 -22.57 -1.75
N GLN A 192 -14.17 -23.85 -2.13
CA GLN A 192 -13.00 -24.74 -2.18
C GLN A 192 -11.97 -24.29 -3.22
N GLN A 193 -12.41 -23.74 -4.35
CA GLN A 193 -11.54 -23.28 -5.45
C GLN A 193 -11.00 -21.87 -5.22
N ALA A 194 -11.79 -21.01 -4.57
CA ALA A 194 -11.39 -19.65 -4.25
C ALA A 194 -10.27 -19.62 -3.19
N LEU A 195 -10.26 -20.55 -2.22
CA LEU A 195 -9.32 -20.54 -1.09
C LEU A 195 -7.83 -20.45 -1.48
N PRO A 196 -7.30 -21.30 -2.39
CA PRO A 196 -5.92 -21.17 -2.85
C PRO A 196 -5.63 -19.81 -3.50
N LEU A 197 -6.55 -19.28 -4.30
CA LEU A 197 -6.40 -18.00 -4.99
C LEU A 197 -6.43 -16.81 -3.99
N LEU A 198 -7.29 -16.87 -2.99
CA LEU A 198 -7.34 -15.91 -1.88
C LEU A 198 -6.06 -15.94 -1.03
N SER A 199 -5.53 -17.14 -0.77
CA SER A 199 -4.29 -17.29 -0.01
C SER A 199 -3.08 -16.69 -0.75
N LEU A 200 -2.99 -16.93 -2.06
CA LEU A 200 -1.93 -16.38 -2.91
C LEU A 200 -2.07 -14.87 -3.13
N SER A 201 -3.30 -14.36 -3.28
CA SER A 201 -3.53 -12.92 -3.42
C SER A 201 -3.18 -12.16 -2.13
N ALA A 202 -3.39 -12.77 -0.95
CA ALA A 202 -2.94 -12.22 0.33
C ALA A 202 -1.42 -12.35 0.54
N ALA A 203 -0.80 -13.41 0.00
CA ALA A 203 0.64 -13.63 0.08
C ALA A 203 1.43 -12.70 -0.86
N PHE A 204 0.89 -12.37 -2.04
CA PHE A 204 1.58 -11.64 -3.10
C PHE A 204 2.23 -10.31 -2.63
N PRO A 205 1.55 -9.40 -1.90
CA PRO A 205 2.18 -8.17 -1.42
C PRO A 205 3.35 -8.43 -0.45
N VAL A 206 3.29 -9.49 0.34
CA VAL A 206 4.38 -9.85 1.27
C VAL A 206 5.59 -10.38 0.49
N VAL A 207 5.34 -11.24 -0.50
CA VAL A 207 6.37 -11.79 -1.39
C VAL A 207 7.05 -10.69 -2.19
N MET A 208 6.27 -9.83 -2.85
CA MET A 208 6.78 -8.70 -3.63
C MET A 208 7.62 -7.74 -2.79
N LYS A 209 7.17 -7.44 -1.56
CA LYS A 209 7.94 -6.64 -0.61
C LYS A 209 9.28 -7.29 -0.29
N ASN A 210 9.29 -8.58 0.05
CA ASN A 210 10.51 -9.29 0.42
C ASN A 210 11.51 -9.36 -0.74
N TYR A 211 10.99 -9.61 -1.94
CA TYR A 211 11.76 -9.61 -3.18
C TYR A 211 12.48 -8.26 -3.41
N LEU A 212 11.78 -7.14 -3.29
CA LEU A 212 12.36 -5.79 -3.52
C LEU A 212 13.34 -5.35 -2.41
N ARG A 213 13.21 -5.88 -1.19
CA ARG A 213 14.06 -5.47 -0.05
C ARG A 213 15.42 -6.16 0.03
N GLY A 214 15.61 -7.29 -0.63
CA GLY A 214 16.93 -7.94 -0.69
C GLY A 214 17.50 -8.42 0.67
N GLY A 215 16.64 -8.69 1.66
CA GLY A 215 16.97 -9.44 2.88
C GLY A 215 17.41 -8.62 4.10
N SER A 216 16.54 -8.54 5.11
CA SER A 216 16.91 -8.28 6.51
C SER A 216 16.37 -9.43 7.37
N THR A 217 17.27 -10.08 8.11
CA THR A 217 17.05 -11.43 8.70
C THR A 217 15.82 -11.49 9.61
N GLN A 218 15.57 -10.45 10.42
CA GLN A 218 14.46 -10.45 11.39
C GLN A 218 13.09 -10.16 10.76
N ALA A 219 13.00 -9.20 9.85
CA ALA A 219 11.74 -8.88 9.17
C ALA A 219 11.33 -10.06 8.27
N GLN A 220 12.30 -10.66 7.59
CA GLN A 220 12.09 -11.81 6.73
C GLN A 220 11.58 -13.03 7.50
N GLU A 221 12.03 -13.28 8.73
CA GLU A 221 11.51 -14.40 9.52
C GLU A 221 10.05 -14.17 9.98
N ARG A 222 9.68 -12.93 10.35
CA ARG A 222 8.28 -12.59 10.66
C ARG A 222 7.38 -12.80 9.45
N ASP A 223 7.82 -12.34 8.28
CA ASP A 223 7.08 -12.48 7.03
C ASP A 223 7.02 -13.95 6.58
N ALA A 224 8.08 -14.73 6.76
CA ALA A 224 8.09 -16.16 6.49
C ALA A 224 7.08 -16.91 7.36
N ARG A 225 6.98 -16.59 8.66
CA ARG A 225 5.92 -17.13 9.53
C ARG A 225 4.52 -16.80 9.01
N ARG A 226 4.30 -15.57 8.55
CA ARG A 226 3.02 -15.16 7.96
C ARG A 226 2.70 -15.91 6.68
N LEU A 227 3.68 -16.09 5.79
CA LEU A 227 3.52 -16.83 4.55
C LEU A 227 3.24 -18.32 4.80
N ARG A 228 3.90 -18.95 5.78
CA ARG A 228 3.63 -20.34 6.21
C ARG A 228 2.22 -20.51 6.79
N ALA A 229 1.63 -19.46 7.36
CA ALA A 229 0.25 -19.49 7.85
C ALA A 229 -0.79 -19.28 6.74
N LEU A 230 -0.41 -18.67 5.62
CA LEU A 230 -1.29 -18.41 4.48
C LEU A 230 -1.25 -19.54 3.45
N LEU A 231 -0.06 -20.07 3.16
CA LEU A 231 0.17 -21.02 2.07
C LEU A 231 0.29 -22.45 2.58
N ALA A 232 -0.14 -23.40 1.75
CA ALA A 232 0.17 -24.81 1.96
C ALA A 232 1.68 -25.03 2.00
N ARG A 233 2.13 -26.06 2.74
CA ARG A 233 3.56 -26.30 2.96
C ARG A 233 4.33 -26.57 1.68
N GLU A 234 3.72 -27.27 0.73
CA GLU A 234 4.27 -27.52 -0.60
C GLU A 234 4.45 -26.23 -1.40
N GLU A 235 3.43 -25.38 -1.43
CA GLU A 235 3.45 -24.10 -2.14
C GLU A 235 4.48 -23.14 -1.53
N PHE A 236 4.62 -23.11 -0.21
CA PHE A 236 5.65 -22.32 0.48
C PHE A 236 7.06 -22.81 0.11
N ASN A 237 7.29 -24.12 0.12
CA ASN A 237 8.59 -24.69 -0.23
C ASN A 237 8.96 -24.37 -1.69
N ALA A 238 8.00 -24.53 -2.61
CA ALA A 238 8.19 -24.21 -4.02
C ALA A 238 8.47 -22.71 -4.22
N LEU A 239 7.75 -21.83 -3.53
CA LEU A 239 8.01 -20.39 -3.52
C LEU A 239 9.42 -20.05 -3.06
N THR A 240 9.92 -20.70 -1.99
CA THR A 240 11.27 -20.43 -1.47
C THR A 240 12.38 -20.98 -2.37
N ALA A 241 12.10 -21.98 -3.20
CA ALA A 241 13.06 -22.56 -4.12
C ALA A 241 13.30 -21.68 -5.37
N VAL A 242 12.36 -20.80 -5.71
CA VAL A 242 12.41 -19.96 -6.91
C VAL A 242 13.09 -18.61 -6.62
N VAL A 243 13.94 -18.16 -7.56
CA VAL A 243 14.61 -16.85 -7.48
C VAL A 243 13.61 -15.70 -7.67
N ASN A 244 12.80 -15.75 -8.73
CA ASN A 244 11.76 -14.76 -8.99
C ASN A 244 10.44 -15.16 -8.32
N GLN A 245 10.37 -14.93 -7.02
CA GLN A 245 9.23 -15.30 -6.18
C GLN A 245 7.91 -14.61 -6.58
N PRO A 246 7.87 -13.30 -6.91
CA PRO A 246 6.62 -12.65 -7.34
C PRO A 246 6.08 -13.27 -8.62
N GLN A 247 6.94 -13.58 -9.59
CA GLN A 247 6.52 -14.20 -10.84
C GLN A 247 5.99 -15.61 -10.65
N TYR A 248 6.55 -16.37 -9.71
CA TYR A 248 5.99 -17.67 -9.31
C TYR A 248 4.55 -17.52 -8.82
N VAL A 249 4.30 -16.61 -7.87
CA VAL A 249 2.94 -16.35 -7.35
C VAL A 249 1.98 -15.93 -8.46
N LEU A 250 2.41 -15.06 -9.37
CA LEU A 250 1.58 -14.63 -10.51
C LEU A 250 1.26 -15.79 -11.47
N SER A 251 2.22 -16.67 -11.75
CA SER A 251 1.99 -17.87 -12.56
C SER A 251 0.96 -18.79 -11.90
N ARG A 252 1.07 -18.98 -10.58
CA ARG A 252 0.12 -19.80 -9.80
C ARG A 252 -1.27 -19.21 -9.76
N LEU A 253 -1.41 -17.89 -9.59
CA LEU A 253 -2.69 -17.20 -9.70
C LEU A 253 -3.33 -17.42 -11.08
N ARG A 254 -2.56 -17.31 -12.17
CA ARG A 254 -3.06 -17.56 -13.53
C ARG A 254 -3.48 -19.02 -13.74
N GLN A 255 -2.70 -19.98 -13.23
CA GLN A 255 -3.02 -21.40 -13.31
C GLN A 255 -4.33 -21.74 -12.58
N LEU A 256 -4.53 -21.19 -11.38
CA LEU A 256 -5.77 -21.38 -10.61
C LEU A 256 -6.98 -20.76 -11.31
N SER A 257 -6.84 -19.54 -11.85
CA SER A 257 -7.88 -18.90 -12.66
C SER A 257 -8.18 -19.67 -13.95
N HIS A 258 -7.21 -20.39 -14.51
CA HIS A 258 -7.45 -21.25 -15.67
C HIS A 258 -8.16 -22.55 -15.27
N ALA A 259 -7.73 -23.18 -14.18
CA ALA A 259 -8.33 -24.42 -13.68
C ALA A 259 -9.82 -24.27 -13.29
N SER A 260 -10.25 -23.05 -12.95
CA SER A 260 -11.67 -22.78 -12.66
C SER A 260 -12.60 -22.90 -13.88
N MET A 261 -12.07 -22.96 -15.11
CA MET A 261 -12.86 -23.23 -16.31
C MET A 261 -13.56 -24.59 -16.22
N VAL A 262 -12.88 -25.61 -15.68
CA VAL A 262 -13.41 -26.96 -15.50
C VAL A 262 -14.56 -26.97 -14.47
N ALA A 263 -14.69 -25.90 -13.69
CA ALA A 263 -15.67 -25.76 -12.62
C ALA A 263 -16.92 -24.96 -13.00
N GLY A 264 -17.07 -24.54 -14.27
CA GLY A 264 -18.23 -23.78 -14.73
C GLY A 264 -18.10 -22.25 -14.68
N VAL A 265 -16.89 -21.73 -14.43
CA VAL A 265 -16.61 -20.29 -14.59
C VAL A 265 -16.63 -19.92 -16.07
N THR A 266 -17.30 -18.83 -16.42
CA THR A 266 -17.40 -18.37 -17.80
C THR A 266 -16.06 -17.79 -18.29
N GLU A 267 -15.86 -17.82 -19.61
CA GLU A 267 -14.66 -17.29 -20.24
C GLU A 267 -14.41 -15.80 -19.91
N LYS A 268 -15.50 -15.02 -19.85
CA LYS A 268 -15.45 -13.60 -19.51
C LYS A 268 -15.03 -13.36 -18.06
N GLU A 269 -15.52 -14.17 -17.12
CA GLU A 269 -15.14 -14.09 -15.71
C GLU A 269 -13.67 -14.43 -15.49
N ARG A 270 -13.19 -15.44 -16.23
CA ARG A 270 -11.76 -15.79 -16.27
C ARG A 270 -10.90 -14.66 -16.79
N GLU A 271 -11.30 -14.03 -17.90
CA GLU A 271 -10.59 -12.89 -18.47
C GLU A 271 -10.46 -11.73 -17.47
N MET A 272 -11.53 -11.43 -16.72
CA MET A 272 -11.50 -10.40 -15.67
C MET A 272 -10.45 -10.72 -14.59
N MET A 273 -10.37 -11.98 -14.13
CA MET A 273 -9.38 -12.39 -13.12
C MET A 273 -7.95 -12.38 -13.66
N LEU A 274 -7.76 -12.82 -14.91
CA LEU A 274 -6.45 -12.80 -15.56
C LEU A 274 -5.96 -11.38 -15.82
N LYS A 275 -6.87 -10.45 -16.12
CA LYS A 275 -6.55 -9.02 -16.26
C LYS A 275 -5.99 -8.46 -14.95
N SER A 276 -6.61 -8.74 -13.81
CA SER A 276 -6.07 -8.33 -12.51
C SER A 276 -4.68 -8.94 -12.24
N ALA A 277 -4.47 -10.22 -12.57
CA ALA A 277 -3.15 -10.85 -12.47
C ALA A 277 -2.11 -10.27 -13.47
N GLY A 278 -2.57 -9.74 -14.61
CA GLY A 278 -1.75 -8.98 -15.56
C GLY A 278 -1.26 -7.67 -14.95
N VAL A 279 -2.18 -6.86 -14.41
CA VAL A 279 -1.86 -5.58 -13.77
C VAL A 279 -0.91 -5.76 -12.59
N LEU A 280 -1.07 -6.83 -11.78
CA LEU A 280 -0.11 -7.16 -10.72
C LEU A 280 1.30 -7.43 -11.27
N GLY A 281 1.41 -8.07 -12.44
CA GLY A 281 2.68 -8.27 -13.15
C GLY A 281 3.31 -6.96 -13.61
N ASP A 282 2.51 -6.05 -14.17
CA ASP A 282 2.97 -4.72 -14.57
C ASP A 282 3.50 -3.93 -13.37
N CYS A 283 2.84 -4.03 -12.21
CA CYS A 283 3.32 -3.43 -10.96
C CYS A 283 4.69 -3.99 -10.53
N VAL A 284 4.95 -5.29 -10.71
CA VAL A 284 6.27 -5.88 -10.42
C VAL A 284 7.32 -5.27 -11.33
N SER A 285 7.10 -5.26 -12.64
CA SER A 285 8.01 -4.68 -13.62
C SER A 285 8.27 -3.18 -13.36
N ASN A 286 7.22 -2.43 -13.04
CA ASN A 286 7.36 -0.99 -12.71
C ASN A 286 8.20 -0.78 -11.43
N CYS A 287 7.99 -1.60 -10.40
CA CYS A 287 8.79 -1.52 -9.18
C CYS A 287 10.25 -1.94 -9.42
N GLU A 288 10.50 -2.95 -10.26
CA GLU A 288 11.85 -3.33 -10.67
C GLU A 288 12.55 -2.20 -11.42
N ARG A 289 11.85 -1.50 -12.32
CA ARG A 289 12.38 -0.30 -12.99
C ARG A 289 12.77 0.76 -11.97
N VAL A 290 11.85 1.16 -11.07
CA VAL A 290 12.12 2.18 -10.04
C VAL A 290 13.33 1.80 -9.18
N TYR A 291 13.47 0.52 -8.86
CA TYR A 291 14.60 -0.02 -8.10
C TYR A 291 15.93 0.00 -8.86
N ASN A 292 15.92 -0.38 -10.14
CA ASN A 292 17.13 -0.55 -10.96
C ASN A 292 17.61 0.73 -11.65
N THR A 293 16.78 1.77 -11.80
CA THR A 293 17.15 3.02 -12.48
C THR A 293 17.40 4.16 -11.47
N PRO A 294 18.59 4.26 -10.83
CA PRO A 294 18.90 5.21 -9.75
C PRO A 294 18.93 6.69 -10.16
#